data_AF-X1VWC2-F1
#
_entry.id   AF-X1VWC2-F1
#
_cell.length_a   1.000
_cell.length_b   1.000
_cell.length_c   1.000
_cell.angle_alpha   90.00
_cell.angle_beta   90.00
_cell.angle_gamma   90.00
#
_symmetry.space_group_name_H-M   'P 1'
#
loop_
_entity.id
_entity.type
_entity.pdbx_description
1 polymer ?
#
loop_
_entity_poly.entity_id
_entity_poly.type
_entity_poly.pdbx_seq_one_letter_code
_entity_poly.pdbx_strand_id
1 'polypeptide(L)'
;VLKTAEPGAVFLLNSHYSADEVWDHLPYSIQQTIIDKKLRFFVIDAYKIAKEVGLGARINTIMQVCFFSLSKVIPIEGATKAIKHYIEKTYGKKGKKIVNFMPLN
;
A
#
# COMPACT_ATOMS: atom_id res chain seq x y z
N VAL A 1 -8.30 -14.48 -3.42
CA VAL A 1 -7.42 -13.57 -2.65
C VAL A 1 -7.44 -13.86 -1.15
N LEU A 2 -8.59 -13.84 -0.46
CA LEU A 2 -8.64 -13.94 1.02
C LEU A 2 -8.72 -15.36 1.63
N LYS A 3 -8.56 -16.42 0.81
CA LYS A 3 -8.76 -17.81 1.25
C LYS A 3 -7.89 -18.17 2.45
N THR A 4 -6.62 -17.78 2.43
CA THR A 4 -5.60 -18.11 3.45
C THR A 4 -5.37 -16.99 4.47
N ALA A 5 -6.19 -15.93 4.46
CA ALA A 5 -6.08 -14.87 5.46
C ALA A 5 -6.47 -15.42 6.84
N GLU A 6 -5.63 -15.17 7.85
CA GLU A 6 -5.97 -15.47 9.25
C GLU A 6 -6.95 -14.44 9.82
N PRO A 7 -7.72 -14.78 10.86
CA PRO A 7 -8.51 -13.80 11.59
C PRO A 7 -7.65 -12.62 12.10
N GLY A 8 -8.15 -11.39 11.93
CA GLY A 8 -7.45 -10.16 12.32
C GLY A 8 -6.31 -9.72 11.37
N ALA A 9 -6.07 -10.46 10.28
CA ALA A 9 -5.04 -10.12 9.31
C ALA A 9 -5.33 -8.77 8.61
N VAL A 10 -4.27 -8.19 8.05
CA VAL A 10 -4.37 -6.97 7.23
C VAL A 10 -4.75 -7.34 5.81
N PHE A 11 -5.76 -6.68 5.27
CA PHE A 11 -6.04 -6.68 3.84
C PHE A 11 -5.78 -5.27 3.29
N LEU A 12 -4.75 -5.13 2.45
CA LEU A 12 -4.45 -3.90 1.74
C LEU A 12 -4.87 -4.05 0.27
N LEU A 13 -5.76 -3.18 -0.19
CA LEU A 13 -6.25 -3.16 -1.56
C LEU A 13 -5.82 -1.89 -2.28
N ASN A 14 -5.25 -2.06 -3.47
CA ASN A 14 -5.12 -0.96 -4.42
C ASN A 14 -6.43 -0.82 -5.21
N SER A 15 -7.04 0.36 -5.16
CA SER A 15 -8.33 0.65 -5.80
C SER A 15 -8.40 2.12 -6.20
N HIS A 16 -9.12 2.42 -7.29
CA HIS A 16 -9.46 3.80 -7.66
C HIS A 16 -10.65 4.35 -6.87
N TYR A 17 -11.45 3.48 -6.25
CA TYR A 17 -12.53 3.86 -5.35
C TYR A 17 -11.97 4.29 -3.99
N SER A 18 -12.59 5.29 -3.38
CA SER A 18 -12.25 5.74 -2.03
C SER A 18 -12.58 4.67 -0.97
N ALA A 19 -12.10 4.89 0.25
CA ALA A 19 -12.39 3.98 1.37
C ALA A 19 -13.90 3.89 1.67
N ASP A 20 -14.65 4.96 1.42
CA ASP A 20 -16.09 5.03 1.66
C ASP A 20 -16.91 4.36 0.54
N GLU A 21 -16.37 4.28 -0.67
CA GLU A 21 -17.06 3.72 -1.84
C GLU A 21 -16.68 2.27 -2.12
N VAL A 22 -15.43 1.88 -1.83
CA VAL A 22 -14.90 0.59 -2.30
C VAL A 22 -15.69 -0.60 -1.78
N TRP A 23 -16.33 -0.45 -0.61
CA TRP A 23 -17.11 -1.50 0.01
C TRP A 23 -18.20 -2.01 -0.93
N ASP A 24 -18.94 -1.10 -1.56
CA ASP A 24 -20.06 -1.42 -2.46
C ASP A 24 -19.61 -2.02 -3.80
N HIS A 25 -18.33 -1.91 -4.12
CA HIS A 25 -17.72 -2.51 -5.31
C HIS A 25 -17.13 -3.90 -5.06
N LEU A 26 -17.06 -4.36 -3.80
CA LEU A 26 -16.55 -5.70 -3.48
C LEU A 26 -17.65 -6.76 -3.68
N PRO A 27 -17.32 -7.93 -4.24
CA PRO A 27 -18.25 -9.07 -4.24
C PRO A 27 -18.66 -9.44 -2.82
N TYR A 28 -19.93 -9.85 -2.65
CA TYR A 28 -20.48 -10.25 -1.35
C TYR A 28 -19.61 -11.27 -0.60
N SER A 29 -19.06 -12.26 -1.31
CA SER A 29 -18.20 -13.28 -0.70
C SER A 29 -16.89 -12.71 -0.11
N ILE A 30 -16.36 -11.63 -0.69
CA ILE A 30 -15.18 -10.92 -0.19
C ILE A 30 -15.56 -10.08 1.03
N GLN A 31 -16.67 -9.33 0.96
CA GLN A 31 -17.19 -8.57 2.11
C GLN A 31 -17.43 -9.50 3.31
N GLN A 32 -18.11 -10.63 3.10
CA GLN A 32 -18.36 -11.62 4.15
C GLN A 32 -17.05 -12.15 4.74
N THR A 33 -16.05 -12.46 3.91
CA THR A 33 -14.74 -12.92 4.41
C THR A 33 -14.05 -11.85 5.27
N ILE A 34 -14.16 -10.57 4.90
CA ILE A 34 -13.60 -9.45 5.67
C ILE A 34 -14.28 -9.35 7.05
N ILE A 35 -15.61 -9.47 7.09
CA ILE A 35 -16.41 -9.44 8.33
C ILE A 35 -16.07 -10.64 9.22
N ASP A 36 -16.21 -11.86 8.69
CA ASP A 36 -16.07 -13.10 9.46
C ASP A 36 -14.70 -13.23 10.10
N LYS A 37 -13.66 -12.89 9.32
CA LYS A 37 -12.27 -12.92 9.78
C LYS A 37 -11.86 -11.64 10.50
N LYS A 38 -12.74 -10.65 10.64
CA LYS A 38 -12.44 -9.35 11.27
C LYS A 38 -11.16 -8.73 10.71
N LEU A 39 -11.03 -8.74 9.38
CA LEU A 39 -9.83 -8.24 8.72
C LEU A 39 -9.70 -6.73 8.92
N ARG A 40 -8.47 -6.26 9.10
CA ARG A 40 -8.17 -4.83 9.10
C ARG A 40 -8.00 -4.39 7.64
N PHE A 41 -9.03 -3.78 7.09
CA PHE A 41 -9.11 -3.45 5.68
C PHE A 41 -8.61 -2.02 5.40
N PHE A 42 -7.67 -1.89 4.46
CA PHE A 42 -7.06 -0.63 4.03
C PHE A 42 -7.13 -0.49 2.52
N VAL A 43 -7.30 0.75 2.07
CA VAL A 43 -7.53 1.08 0.65
C VAL A 43 -6.58 2.20 0.26
N ILE A 44 -5.99 2.10 -0.92
CA ILE A 44 -5.12 3.14 -1.48
C ILE A 44 -5.31 3.22 -2.99
N ASP A 45 -5.31 4.42 -3.56
CA ASP A 45 -5.11 4.60 -5.00
C ASP A 45 -3.62 4.84 -5.28
N ALA A 46 -2.87 3.74 -5.41
CA ALA A 46 -1.44 3.83 -5.65
C ALA A 46 -1.11 4.35 -7.06
N TYR A 47 -2.03 4.23 -8.03
CA TYR A 47 -1.83 4.77 -9.38
C TYR A 47 -1.94 6.29 -9.39
N LYS A 48 -2.93 6.85 -8.69
CA LYS A 48 -3.05 8.30 -8.50
C LYS A 48 -1.79 8.86 -7.84
N ILE A 49 -1.36 8.26 -6.75
CA ILE A 49 -0.14 8.66 -6.04
C ILE A 49 1.09 8.54 -6.96
N ALA A 50 1.24 7.44 -7.70
CA ALA A 50 2.36 7.24 -8.62
C ALA A 50 2.41 8.33 -9.71
N LYS A 51 1.25 8.78 -10.19
CA LYS A 51 1.16 9.90 -11.15
C LYS A 51 1.60 11.22 -10.51
N GLU A 52 1.09 11.53 -9.32
CA GLU A 52 1.40 12.77 -8.59
C GLU A 52 2.90 12.90 -8.24
N VAL A 53 3.56 11.79 -7.88
CA VAL A 53 5.00 11.78 -7.53
C VAL A 53 5.92 11.56 -8.74
N GLY A 54 5.38 11.48 -9.96
CA GLY A 54 6.17 11.35 -11.19
C GLY A 54 6.73 9.95 -11.46
N LEU A 55 6.16 8.91 -10.84
CA LEU A 55 6.48 7.49 -11.07
C LEU A 55 5.78 6.91 -12.31
N GLY A 56 4.75 7.58 -12.84
CA GLY A 56 3.92 7.07 -13.93
C GLY A 56 2.95 6.01 -13.40
N ALA A 57 2.87 4.85 -14.05
CA ALA A 57 2.00 3.74 -13.61
C ALA A 57 2.70 2.76 -12.63
N ARG A 58 3.85 3.13 -12.07
CA ARG A 58 4.66 2.24 -11.22
C ARG A 58 4.26 2.37 -9.75
N ILE A 59 3.49 1.39 -9.27
CA ILE A 59 2.92 1.38 -7.91
C ILE A 59 3.67 0.48 -6.92
N ASN A 60 4.58 -0.37 -7.39
CA ASN A 60 5.30 -1.35 -6.58
C ASN A 60 5.95 -0.73 -5.33
N THR A 61 6.62 0.40 -5.49
CA THR A 61 7.27 1.13 -4.39
C THR A 61 6.26 1.63 -3.36
N ILE A 62 5.13 2.18 -3.81
CA ILE A 62 4.08 2.69 -2.92
C ILE A 62 3.47 1.54 -2.13
N MET A 63 3.13 0.44 -2.82
CA MET A 63 2.58 -0.75 -2.17
C MET A 63 3.57 -1.39 -1.18
N GLN A 64 4.87 -1.35 -1.47
CA GLN A 64 5.91 -1.81 -0.53
C GLN A 64 5.94 -0.96 0.75
N VAL A 65 5.85 0.38 0.65
CA VAL A 65 5.75 1.27 1.82
C VAL A 65 4.55 0.91 2.68
N CYS A 66 3.38 0.74 2.07
CA CYS A 66 2.17 0.37 2.79
C CYS A 66 2.31 -0.99 3.46
N PHE A 67 2.87 -1.99 2.76
CA PHE A 67 3.14 -3.30 3.33
C PHE A 67 4.03 -3.23 4.58
N PHE A 68 5.17 -2.52 4.50
CA PHE A 68 6.07 -2.42 5.65
C PHE A 68 5.44 -1.64 6.81
N SER A 69 4.76 -0.54 6.52
CA SER A 69 4.08 0.28 7.54
C SER A 69 2.99 -0.51 8.27
N LEU A 70 2.25 -1.37 7.56
CA LEU A 70 1.13 -2.14 8.11
C LEU A 70 1.57 -3.47 8.74
N SER A 71 2.65 -4.09 8.26
CA SER A 71 3.10 -5.41 8.71
C SER A 71 3.71 -5.38 10.12
N LYS A 72 4.28 -4.25 10.56
CA LYS A 72 5.00 -4.11 11.84
C LYS A 72 6.15 -5.13 12.06
N VAL A 73 6.55 -5.86 11.00
CA VAL A 73 7.58 -6.91 11.06
C VAL A 73 8.98 -6.30 11.18
N ILE A 74 9.18 -5.10 10.63
CA ILE A 74 10.43 -4.34 10.69
C ILE A 74 10.11 -2.98 11.32
N PRO A 75 10.97 -2.43 12.20
CA PRO A 75 10.87 -1.05 12.63
C PRO A 75 10.73 -0.12 11.43
N ILE A 76 9.84 0.86 11.55
CA ILE A 76 9.46 1.72 10.43
C ILE A 76 10.67 2.51 9.90
N GLU A 77 11.66 2.79 10.76
CA GLU A 77 12.90 3.46 10.34
C GLU A 77 13.76 2.57 9.42
N GLY A 78 13.82 1.27 9.70
CA GLY A 78 14.55 0.29 8.89
C GLY A 78 13.91 0.10 7.52
N ALA A 79 12.58 0.02 7.47
CA ALA A 79 11.82 -0.04 6.23
C ALA A 79 11.99 1.24 5.41
N THR A 80 11.90 2.41 6.05
CA THR A 80 12.03 3.71 5.38
C THR A 80 13.39 3.85 4.71
N LYS A 81 14.49 3.49 5.37
CA LYS A 81 15.84 3.52 4.77
C LYS A 81 15.97 2.56 3.58
N ALA A 82 15.49 1.32 3.71
CA ALA A 82 15.55 0.34 2.65
C ALA A 82 14.75 0.78 1.41
N ILE A 83 13.57 1.35 1.62
CA ILE A 83 12.71 1.87 0.55
C ILE A 83 13.35 3.08 -0.12
N LYS A 84 13.83 4.08 0.64
CA LYS A 84 14.52 5.24 0.08
C LYS A 84 15.72 4.81 -0.78
N HIS A 85 16.54 3.89 -0.27
CA HIS A 85 17.68 3.34 -1.00
C HIS A 85 17.26 2.61 -2.29
N TYR A 86 16.21 1.78 -2.23
CA TYR A 86 15.68 1.10 -3.41
C TYR A 86 15.16 2.09 -4.45
N ILE A 87 14.40 3.12 -4.03
CA ILE A 87 13.87 4.15 -4.94
C ILE A 87 14.99 4.93 -5.63
N GLU A 88 16.00 5.35 -4.88
CA GLU A 88 17.16 6.05 -5.45
C GLU A 88 17.91 5.16 -6.45
N LYS A 89 18.13 3.89 -6.10
CA LYS A 89 18.80 2.92 -6.97
C LYS A 89 17.99 2.62 -8.24
N THR A 90 16.69 2.42 -8.11
CA THR A 90 15.81 1.99 -9.21
C THR A 90 15.41 3.14 -10.13
N TYR A 91 15.28 4.36 -9.60
CA TYR A 91 14.75 5.52 -10.35
C TYR A 91 15.76 6.67 -10.51
N GLY A 92 16.99 6.53 -10.02
CA GLY A 92 18.08 7.48 -10.21
C GLY A 92 17.70 8.90 -9.80
N LYS A 93 17.89 9.88 -10.71
CA LYS A 93 17.54 11.30 -10.45
C LYS A 93 16.06 11.52 -10.11
N LYS A 94 15.14 10.69 -10.63
CA LYS A 94 13.70 10.77 -10.29
C LYS A 94 13.44 10.24 -8.88
N GLY A 95 14.21 9.24 -8.44
CA GLY A 95 14.13 8.66 -7.10
C GLY A 95 14.30 9.68 -5.98
N LYS A 96 15.24 10.61 -6.12
CA LYS A 96 15.47 11.68 -5.13
C LYS A 96 14.25 12.59 -4.91
N LYS A 97 13.53 12.95 -5.99
CA LYS A 97 12.29 13.73 -5.87
C LYS A 97 11.23 12.94 -5.11
N ILE A 98 11.07 11.66 -5.43
CA ILE A 98 10.07 10.78 -4.81
C ILE A 98 10.34 10.60 -3.32
N VAL A 99 11.61 10.40 -2.92
CA VAL A 99 12.02 10.31 -1.52
C VAL A 99 11.62 11.55 -0.71
N ASN A 100 11.71 12.74 -1.31
CA ASN A 100 11.36 14.00 -0.64
C ASN A 100 9.84 14.20 -0.46
N PHE A 101 9.00 13.50 -1.24
CA PHE A 101 7.53 13.59 -1.13
C PHE A 101 6.92 12.51 -0.24
N MET A 102 7.71 11.52 0.22
CA MET A 102 7.17 10.49 1.11
C MET A 102 6.97 11.04 2.53
N PRO A 103 5.75 10.94 3.09
CA PRO A 103 5.46 11.30 4.48
C PRO A 103 5.96 10.16 5.40
N LEU A 104 7.28 10.05 5.55
CA LEU A 104 7.93 9.03 6.40
C LEU A 104 8.96 9.68 7.34
N ASN A 105 8.57 10.83 7.91
CA ASN A 105 9.34 11.50 8.96
C ASN A 105 8.82 11.08 10.33
#